data_AF-A0A7Y3XF93-F1
#
_entry.id   AF-A0A7Y3XF93-F1
#
_cell.length_a   1.000
_cell.length_b   1.000
_cell.length_c   1.000
_cell.angle_alpha   90.00
_cell.angle_beta   90.00
_cell.angle_gamma   90.00
#
_symmetry.space_group_name_H-M   'P 1'
#
loop_
_entity.id
_entity.type
_entity.pdbx_description
1 polymer ?
#
loop_
_entity_poly.entity_id
_entity_poly.type
_entity_poly.pdbx_seq_one_letter_code
_entity_poly.pdbx_strand_id
1 'polypeptide(L)' 'MHATMNKSQLVDAILGMNPTAAVEFLMSFNDFDLRHYLEHLQLTREPRGRRSSWVRQPDAPAIVWKQA' A
#
# COMPACT_ATOMS: atom_id res chain seq x y z
N MET A 1 13.86 -6.66 -13.54
CA MET A 1 14.36 -5.37 -13.01
C MET A 1 13.16 -4.56 -12.54
N HIS A 2 12.79 -4.58 -11.25
CA HIS A 2 11.80 -3.63 -10.75
C HIS A 2 12.52 -2.28 -10.64
N ALA A 3 12.19 -1.33 -11.53
CA ALA A 3 12.65 0.04 -11.39
C ALA A 3 12.26 0.55 -9.99
N THR A 4 13.20 1.13 -9.26
CA THR A 4 12.93 1.74 -7.95
C THR A 4 11.99 2.92 -8.18
N MET A 5 10.69 2.73 -7.93
CA MET A 5 9.71 3.81 -8.06
C MET A 5 9.95 4.85 -6.98
N ASN A 6 9.95 6.13 -7.38
CA ASN A 6 9.98 7.23 -6.42
C ASN A 6 8.59 7.45 -5.81
N LYS A 7 8.51 8.28 -4.75
CA LYS A 7 7.27 8.56 -4.02
C LYS A 7 6.10 8.98 -4.92
N SER A 8 6.31 9.91 -5.84
CA SER A 8 5.25 10.38 -6.75
C SER A 8 4.75 9.26 -7.66
N GLN A 9 5.66 8.46 -8.21
CA GLN A 9 5.30 7.30 -9.03
C GLN A 9 4.48 6.26 -8.24
N LEU A 10 4.81 6.05 -6.96
CA LEU A 10 4.03 5.16 -6.08
C LEU A 10 2.62 5.70 -5.86
N VAL A 11 2.48 6.99 -5.57
CA VAL A 11 1.18 7.65 -5.42
C VAL A 11 0.34 7.53 -6.68
N ASP A 12 0.92 7.82 -7.85
CA ASP A 12 0.23 7.71 -9.13
C ASP A 12 -0.26 6.27 -9.40
N ALA A 13 0.58 5.26 -9.12
CA ALA A 13 0.20 3.86 -9.27
C ALA A 13 -0.92 3.45 -8.30
N ILE A 14 -0.88 3.93 -7.05
CA ILE A 14 -1.94 3.71 -6.07
C ILE A 14 -3.25 4.35 -6.56
N LEU A 15 -3.23 5.59 -7.04
CA LEU A 15 -4.42 6.29 -7.54
C LEU A 15 -5.01 5.60 -8.77
N GLY A 16 -4.18 5.03 -9.65
CA GLY A 16 -4.63 4.21 -10.77
C GLY A 16 -5.42 2.96 -10.35
N MET A 17 -5.24 2.49 -9.12
CA MET A 17 -5.95 1.33 -8.56
C MET A 17 -7.09 1.72 -7.60
N ASN A 18 -6.87 2.74 -6.78
CA ASN A 18 -7.80 3.31 -5.82
C ASN A 18 -7.94 4.83 -6.07
N PRO A 19 -8.76 5.23 -7.05
CA PRO A 19 -8.91 6.64 -7.43
C PRO A 19 -9.63 7.49 -6.37
N THR A 20 -10.20 6.86 -5.34
CA THR A 20 -10.90 7.55 -4.24
C THR A 20 -9.97 7.96 -3.10
N ALA A 21 -8.71 7.50 -3.11
CA ALA A 21 -7.72 7.90 -2.12
C ALA A 21 -7.31 9.37 -2.31
N ALA A 22 -7.25 10.15 -1.23
CA ALA A 22 -6.79 11.54 -1.28
C ALA A 22 -5.27 11.60 -1.49
N VAL A 23 -4.81 12.46 -2.39
CA VAL A 23 -3.37 12.63 -2.69
C VAL A 23 -2.61 13.08 -1.45
N GLU A 24 -3.15 14.05 -0.72
CA GLU A 24 -2.54 14.63 0.48
C GLU A 24 -2.39 13.57 1.58
N PHE A 25 -3.36 12.67 1.68
CA PHE A 25 -3.28 11.53 2.60
C PHE A 25 -2.15 10.58 2.20
N LEU A 26 -2.04 10.21 0.92
CA LEU A 26 -0.96 9.34 0.45
C LEU A 26 0.43 9.98 0.61
N MET A 27 0.52 11.29 0.40
CA MET A 27 1.76 12.04 0.59
C MET A 27 2.25 12.08 2.03
N SER A 28 1.41 11.79 3.03
CA SER A 28 1.82 11.68 4.43
C SER A 28 2.66 10.44 4.75
N PHE A 29 2.63 9.41 3.90
CA PHE A 29 3.34 8.15 4.08
C PHE A 29 4.76 8.19 3.48
N ASN A 30 5.63 7.32 3.97
CA ASN A 30 6.95 7.11 3.38
C ASN A 30 6.88 6.10 2.21
N ASP A 31 7.98 5.98 1.46
CA ASP A 31 8.09 5.12 0.28
C ASP A 31 7.94 3.61 0.61
N PHE A 32 8.27 3.19 1.83
CA PHE A 32 8.10 1.80 2.27
C PHE A 32 6.62 1.47 2.45
N ASP A 33 5.89 2.32 3.18
CA ASP A 33 4.45 2.16 3.43
C ASP A 33 3.64 2.21 2.13
N LEU A 34 4.00 3.14 1.22
CA LEU A 34 3.34 3.24 -0.09
C LEU A 34 3.58 1.99 -0.96
N ARG A 35 4.79 1.43 -0.97
CA ARG A 35 5.08 0.18 -1.67
C ARG A 35 4.27 -0.98 -1.12
N HIS A 36 4.22 -1.10 0.20
CA HIS A 36 3.45 -2.16 0.85
C HIS A 36 1.96 -2.04 0.56
N TYR A 37 1.42 -0.82 0.58
CA TYR A 37 0.01 -0.60 0.22
C TYR A 37 -0.27 -0.91 -1.25
N LEU A 38 0.63 -0.55 -2.17
CA LEU A 38 0.49 -0.88 -3.59
C LEU A 38 0.49 -2.40 -3.83
N GLU A 39 1.40 -3.14 -3.18
CA GLU A 39 1.41 -4.61 -3.22
C GLU A 39 0.09 -5.20 -2.71
N HIS A 40 -0.44 -4.66 -1.61
CA HIS A 40 -1.75 -5.07 -1.09
C HIS A 40 -2.88 -4.87 -2.11
N LEU A 41 -2.94 -3.70 -2.76
CA LEU A 41 -3.95 -3.42 -3.79
C LEU A 41 -3.85 -4.40 -4.97
N GLN A 42 -2.64 -4.82 -5.36
CA GLN A 42 -2.42 -5.81 -6.42
C GLN A 42 -2.96 -7.19 -6.04
N LEU A 43 -2.69 -7.66 -4.82
CA LEU A 43 -3.17 -8.96 -4.33
C LEU A 43 -4.70 -9.03 -4.21
N THR A 44 -5.36 -7.90 -3.92
CA THR A 44 -6.83 -7.84 -3.78
C THR A 44 -7.59 -7.82 -5.11
N ARG A 45 -6.91 -7.57 -6.24
CA ARG A 45 -7.52 -7.64 -7.58
C ARG A 45 -7.66 -9.06 -8.11
N GLU A 46 -6.92 -10.02 -7.55
CA GLU A 46 -7.10 -11.42 -7.90
C GLU A 46 -8.41 -11.94 -7.28
N PRO A 47 -9.14 -12.86 -7.96
CA PRO A 47 -10.21 -13.61 -7.32
C PRO A 47 -9.68 -14.17 -6.00
N ARG A 48 -10.47 -14.09 -4.93
CA ARG A 48 -10.10 -14.54 -3.57
C ARG A 48 -9.89 -16.06 -3.52
N GLY A 49 -8.82 -16.53 -4.14
CA GLY A 49 -8.35 -17.89 -4.12
C GLY A 49 -7.43 -18.11 -2.93
N ARG A 50 -7.06 -19.36 -2.71
CA ARG A 50 -6.22 -19.81 -1.58
C ARG A 50 -4.85 -19.09 -1.46
N ARG A 51 -4.43 -18.37 -2.50
CA ARG A 51 -3.18 -17.58 -2.57
C ARG A 51 -3.37 -16.07 -2.33
N SER A 52 -4.60 -15.57 -2.32
CA SER A 52 -4.93 -14.18 -2.00
C SER A 52 -5.13 -14.04 -0.48
N SER A 53 -4.16 -14.52 0.30
CA SER A 53 -4.17 -14.40 1.77
C SER A 53 -3.35 -13.19 2.18
N TRP A 54 -3.95 -12.29 2.96
CA TRP A 54 -3.21 -11.21 3.59
C TRP A 54 -2.27 -11.79 4.67
N VAL A 55 -0.96 -11.68 4.45
CA VAL A 55 0.05 -12.08 5.43
C VAL A 55 0.48 -10.84 6.19
N ARG A 56 0.25 -10.87 7.50
CA ARG A 56 0.68 -9.81 8.40
C ARG A 56 2.21 -9.80 8.46
N GLN A 57 2.82 -8.62 8.31
CA GLN A 57 4.27 -8.51 8.52
C GLN A 57 4.62 -8.77 10.00
N PRO A 58 5.70 -9.52 10.28
CA PRO A 58 6.04 -9.93 11.64
C PRO A 58 6.48 -8.77 12.55
N ASP A 59 6.95 -7.66 11.97
CA ASP A 59 7.37 -6.43 12.65
C ASP A 59 6.22 -5.44 12.88
N ALA A 60 5.06 -5.64 12.26
CA ALA A 60 3.92 -4.76 12.47
C ALA A 60 3.40 -4.87 13.92
N PRO A 61 3.14 -3.77 14.65
CA PRO A 61 2.56 -3.80 16.00
C PRO A 61 1.09 -4.23 15.99
N ALA A 62 0.68 -5.03 16.99
CA ALA A 62 -0.69 -5.57 17.08
C ALA A 62 -1.75 -4.47 17.27
N ILE A 63 -1.38 -3.41 17.96
CA ILE A 63 -2.23 -2.25 18.24
C ILE A 63 -1.39 -1.01 17.92
N VAL A 64 -1.98 -0.08 17.15
CA VAL A 64 -1.44 1.25 16.90
C VAL A 64 -2.47 2.28 17.32
N TRP A 65 -2.01 3.37 17.94
CA TRP A 65 -2.82 4.54 18.21
C TRP A 65 -2.20 5.75 17.55
N LYS A 66 -3.03 6.64 17.03
CA LYS A 66 -2.60 8.00 16.67
C LYS A 66 -2.73 8.88 17.92
N GLN A 67 -1.69 9.63 18.24
CA GLN A 67 -1.81 10.74 19.20
C GLN A 67 -2.49 11.91 18.48
N ALA A 68 -3.43 12.57 19.15
CA ALA A 68 -4.17 13.71 18.61
C ALA A 68 -3.31 14.98 18.59
#